data_AF-A0A511YYM8-F1
#
_entry.id   AF-A0A511YYM8-F1
#
_cell.length_a   1.000
_cell.length_b   1.000
_cell.length_c   1.000
_cell.angle_alpha   90.00
_cell.angle_beta   90.00
_cell.angle_gamma   90.00
#
_symmetry.space_group_name_H-M   'P 1'
#
loop_
_entity.id
_entity.type
_entity.pdbx_description
1 polymer ?
#
loop_
_entity_poly.entity_id
_entity_poly.type
_entity_poly.pdbx_seq_one_letter_code
_entity_poly.pdbx_strand_id
1 'polypeptide(L)' 'MRMPLHWEPDATRELWLKASIDDGEVFIRMNRFPEEHMYSLELGDGKFTDFDDFPPTWSRGALAWPETALPRWNADS' A
#
# COMPACT_ATOMS: atom_id res chain seq x y z
N MET A 1 20.55 -5.46 11.23
CA MET A 1 19.74 -4.44 10.52
C MET A 1 18.59 -5.16 9.86
N ARG A 2 17.34 -4.74 10.07
CA ARG A 2 16.22 -5.22 9.24
C ARG A 2 16.25 -4.37 7.97
N MET A 3 16.40 -5.00 6.80
CA MET A 3 16.33 -4.28 5.53
C MET A 3 14.91 -3.72 5.35
N PRO A 4 14.76 -2.52 4.80
CA PRO A 4 13.45 -1.95 4.57
C PRO A 4 12.69 -2.80 3.55
N LEU A 5 11.39 -2.99 3.79
CA LEU A 5 10.56 -3.74 2.88
C LEU A 5 10.30 -2.90 1.63
N HIS A 6 10.67 -3.43 0.46
CA HIS A 6 10.49 -2.74 -0.81
C HIS A 6 9.22 -3.20 -1.51
N TRP A 7 8.31 -2.26 -1.73
CA TRP A 7 7.02 -2.52 -2.38
C TRP A 7 7.07 -2.11 -3.85
N GLU A 8 6.61 -3.00 -4.72
CA GLU A 8 6.50 -2.80 -6.16
C GLU A 8 5.07 -3.06 -6.65
N PRO A 9 4.63 -2.45 -7.77
CA PRO A 9 3.32 -2.74 -8.34
C PRO A 9 3.14 -4.22 -8.65
N ASP A 10 1.98 -4.78 -8.30
CA ASP A 10 1.58 -6.08 -8.80
C ASP A 10 1.15 -5.98 -10.26
N ALA A 11 1.68 -6.84 -11.12
CA ALA A 11 1.42 -6.81 -12.56
C ALA A 11 0.03 -7.33 -12.96
N THR A 12 -0.68 -7.98 -12.03
CA THR A 12 -1.92 -8.71 -12.29
C THR A 12 -3.13 -8.11 -11.59
N ARG A 13 -2.92 -7.35 -10.51
CA ARG A 13 -3.97 -6.75 -9.70
C ARG A 13 -3.77 -5.24 -9.62
N GLU A 14 -4.65 -4.49 -10.25
CA GLU A 14 -4.64 -3.03 -10.16
C GLU A 14 -4.73 -2.55 -8.71
N LEU A 15 -3.94 -1.52 -8.36
CA LEU A 15 -3.86 -0.95 -7.01
C LEU A 15 -3.21 -1.86 -5.97
N TRP A 16 -2.72 -3.03 -6.35
CA TRP A 16 -1.97 -3.89 -5.43
C TRP A 16 -0.48 -3.67 -5.59
N LEU A 17 0.21 -3.73 -4.46
CA LEU A 17 1.65 -3.74 -4.37
C LEU A 17 2.07 -5.04 -3.71
N LYS A 18 3.22 -5.56 -4.11
CA LYS A 18 3.82 -6.73 -3.51
C LYS A 18 5.23 -6.43 -2.99
N ALA A 19 5.64 -7.19 -1.99
CA ALA A 19 7.00 -7.16 -1.48
C ALA A 19 7.45 -8.56 -1.08
N SER A 20 8.73 -8.84 -1.20
CA SER A 20 9.32 -10.10 -0.73
C SER A 20 9.72 -9.99 0.75
N ILE A 21 9.26 -10.92 1.57
CA ILE A 21 9.68 -11.13 2.96
C ILE A 21 10.18 -12.56 3.09
N ASP A 22 11.41 -12.73 3.55
CA ASP A 22 12.04 -14.05 3.76
C ASP A 22 11.86 -14.94 2.51
N ASP A 23 11.06 -16.01 2.60
CA ASP A 23 10.78 -16.96 1.51
C ASP A 23 9.39 -16.75 0.86
N GLY A 24 8.72 -15.63 1.13
CA GLY A 24 7.34 -15.38 0.71
C GLY A 24 7.10 -14.00 0.09
N GLU A 25 5.91 -13.85 -0.49
CA GLU A 25 5.38 -12.57 -0.96
C GLU A 25 4.29 -12.09 0.01
N VAL A 26 4.27 -10.79 0.26
CA VAL A 26 3.18 -10.10 0.95
C VAL A 26 2.56 -9.09 0.01
N PHE A 27 1.26 -8.86 0.18
CA PHE A 27 0.48 -8.00 -0.71
C PHE A 27 -0.23 -6.92 0.08
N ILE A 28 -0.16 -5.69 -0.39
CA ILE A 28 -0.98 -4.58 0.10
C ILE A 28 -1.83 -4.03 -1.03
N ARG A 29 -3.02 -3.56 -0.70
CA ARG A 29 -3.90 -2.84 -1.61
C ARG A 29 -3.87 -1.35 -1.27
N MET A 30 -3.72 -0.50 -2.27
CA MET A 30 -3.99 0.94 -2.16
C MET A 30 -5.51 1.15 -2.18
N ASN A 31 -6.03 1.78 -1.15
CA ASN A 31 -7.47 1.97 -0.96
C ASN A 31 -7.93 3.36 -1.41
N ARG A 32 -9.23 3.61 -1.30
CA ARG A 32 -9.82 4.92 -1.56
C ARG A 32 -9.66 5.83 -0.34
N PHE A 33 -8.53 6.52 -0.27
CA PHE A 33 -8.28 7.53 0.77
C PHE A 33 -8.91 8.89 0.39
N PRO A 34 -9.52 9.65 1.33
CA PRO A 34 -9.58 9.44 2.77
C PRO A 34 -10.84 8.70 3.29
N GLU A 35 -11.71 8.20 2.42
CA GLU A 35 -12.91 7.45 2.83
C GLU A 35 -12.57 6.14 3.55
N GLU A 36 -11.47 5.51 3.14
CA GLU A 36 -10.89 4.29 3.69
C GLU A 36 -9.46 4.58 4.19
N HIS A 37 -8.95 3.70 5.07
CA HIS A 37 -7.54 3.68 5.42
C HIS A 37 -6.68 3.59 4.16
N MET A 38 -5.52 4.26 4.13
CA MET A 38 -4.70 4.41 2.93
C MET A 38 -4.28 3.08 2.27
N TYR A 39 -3.99 2.07 3.09
CA TYR A 39 -3.60 0.73 2.63
C TYR A 39 -4.23 -0.38 3.45
N SER A 40 -4.40 -1.54 2.83
CA SER A 40 -4.74 -2.80 3.50
C SER A 40 -3.71 -3.88 3.18
N LEU A 41 -3.04 -4.44 4.18
CA LEU A 41 -2.15 -5.61 4.05
C LEU A 41 -2.97 -6.90 4.13
N GLU A 42 -2.81 -7.76 3.13
CA GLU A 42 -3.39 -9.11 3.12
C GLU A 42 -2.55 -10.03 4.01
N LEU A 43 -3.18 -10.60 5.05
CA LEU A 43 -2.55 -11.55 5.98
C LEU A 43 -2.80 -13.01 5.59
N GLY A 44 -3.52 -13.24 4.48
CA GLY A 44 -4.03 -14.55 4.07
C GLY A 44 -5.43 -14.85 4.62
N ASP A 45 -6.08 -15.87 4.08
CA ASP A 45 -7.42 -16.34 4.49
C ASP A 45 -8.50 -15.24 4.51
N GLY A 46 -8.39 -14.26 3.61
CA GLY A 46 -9.30 -13.12 3.54
C GLY A 46 -9.19 -12.14 4.71
N LYS A 47 -8.13 -12.23 5.52
CA LYS A 47 -7.86 -11.30 6.62
C LYS A 47 -6.98 -10.16 6.16
N PHE A 48 -7.26 -8.96 6.68
CA PHE A 48 -6.55 -7.74 6.37
C PHE A 48 -6.19 -6.96 7.63
N THR A 49 -5.14 -6.15 7.55
CA THR A 49 -4.86 -5.08 8.52
C THR A 49 -4.65 -3.78 7.77
N ASP A 50 -5.16 -2.69 8.33
CA ASP A 50 -5.23 -1.41 7.65
C ASP A 50 -4.19 -0.42 8.18
N PHE A 51 -3.76 0.50 7.32
CA PHE A 51 -2.78 1.53 7.65
C PHE A 51 -3.16 2.85 6.99
N ASP A 52 -3.06 3.94 7.76
CA ASP A 52 -3.21 5.30 7.24
C ASP A 52 -1.92 5.85 6.62
N ASP A 53 -0.78 5.21 6.86
CA ASP A 53 0.51 5.52 6.23
C ASP A 53 1.42 4.28 6.26
N PHE A 54 2.50 4.31 5.46
CA PHE A 54 3.53 3.27 5.49
C PHE A 54 4.29 3.28 6.83
N PRO A 55 4.53 2.10 7.44
CA PRO A 55 5.51 1.97 8.50
C PRO A 55 6.87 2.56 8.08
N PRO A 56 7.62 3.22 8.98
CA PRO A 56 8.89 3.87 8.65
C PRO A 56 9.95 2.94 8.03
N THR A 57 9.81 1.62 8.22
CA THR A 57 10.71 0.61 7.67
C THR A 57 10.29 0.13 6.28
N TRP A 58 9.25 0.68 5.67
CA TRP A 58 8.79 0.32 4.34
C TRP A 58 9.14 1.41 3.34
N SER A 59 9.37 1.01 2.09
CA SER A 59 9.63 1.93 0.99
C SER A 59 8.86 1.50 -0.25
N ARG A 60 8.17 2.45 -0.88
CA ARG A 60 7.39 2.27 -2.11
C ARG A 60 8.07 2.80 -3.37
N GLY A 61 9.33 3.23 -3.27
CA GLY A 61 10.02 3.88 -4.40
C GLY A 61 9.19 5.02 -5.01
N ALA A 62 9.16 5.11 -6.34
CA ALA A 62 8.44 6.14 -7.11
C ALA A 62 7.00 5.73 -7.50
N LEU A 63 6.31 4.99 -6.64
CA LEU A 63 4.93 4.59 -6.87
C LEU A 63 4.00 5.80 -7.03
N ALA A 64 3.37 5.91 -8.19
CA ALA A 64 2.35 6.92 -8.46
C ALA A 64 1.04 6.55 -7.74
N TRP A 65 0.35 7.56 -7.21
CA TRP A 65 -1.02 7.37 -6.73
C TRP A 65 -1.94 7.03 -7.90
N PRO A 66 -2.88 6.09 -7.73
CA PRO A 66 -3.89 5.82 -8.75
C PRO A 66 -4.81 7.02 -8.93
N GLU A 67 -5.39 7.18 -10.13
CA GLU A 67 -6.32 8.27 -10.44
C GLU A 67 -7.59 8.24 -9.56
N THR A 68 -7.90 7.09 -8.97
CA THR A 68 -9.01 6.89 -8.03
C THR A 68 -8.72 7.37 -6.62
N ALA A 69 -7.45 7.65 -6.27
CA ALA A 69 -7.10 8.31 -5.02
C ALA A 69 -7.63 9.74 -5.10
N LEU A 70 -8.47 10.13 -4.15
CA LEU A 70 -9.00 11.49 -4.18
C LEU A 70 -7.85 12.47 -3.97
N PRO A 71 -7.87 13.62 -4.68
CA PRO A 71 -6.90 14.67 -4.42
C PRO A 71 -6.97 15.01 -2.94
N ARG A 72 -5.79 15.24 -2.34
CA ARG A 72 -5.69 15.86 -1.01
C ARG A 72 -6.74 16.96 -0.94
N TRP A 73 -7.64 16.87 0.04
CA TRP A 73 -8.58 17.93 0.32
C TRP A 73 -7.77 19.22 0.54
N ASN A 74 -7.79 20.13 -0.43
CA ASN A 74 -7.29 21.48 -0.25
C ASN A 74 -8.44 22.25 0.40
N ALA A 75 -8.37 22.46 1.70
CA ALA A 75 -9.35 23.26 2.44
C ALA A 75 -9.25 24.78 2.13
N ASP A 76 -8.74 25.14 0.96
CA ASP A 76 -8.54 26.51 0.49
C ASP A 76 -9.15 26.66 -0.91
N SER A 77 -10.48 26.78 -1.00
CA SER A 77 -11.20 27.26 -2.17
C SER A 77 -12.37 28.12 -1.72
#